data_AF-A0A534MVE6-F1
#
_entry.id   AF-A0A534MVE6-F1
#
_cell.length_a   1.000
_cell.length_b   1.000
_cell.length_c   1.000
_cell.angle_alpha   90.00
_cell.angle_beta   90.00
_cell.angle_gamma   90.00
#
_symmetry.space_group_name_H-M   'P 1'
#
loop_
_entity.id
_entity.type
_entity.pdbx_description
1 polymer ?
#
loop_
_entity_poly.entity_id
_entity_poly.type
_entity_poly.pdbx_seq_one_letter_code
_entity_poly.pdbx_strand_id
1 'polypeptide(L)'
;MQDADAFDDVAFLGTARTSKRDPYRLSLFGAHLESDERPLVILPVQGGTLLVTDRRLLELRAHLEVHGAWNVKEFQGYMIQRSLDLGSVRGIDHVVRPAVDGAGNRRIEDRLLLTTANDSADILVSRGPDATLPDADFDVLRDVVLARQAK
;
A
#
# COMPACT_ATOMS: atom_id res chain seq x y z
N MET A 1 5.39 -20.29 -3.36
CA MET A 1 5.66 -18.98 -2.76
C MET A 1 6.40 -18.19 -3.81
N GLN A 2 5.93 -17.00 -4.18
CA GLN A 2 6.60 -16.19 -5.19
C GLN A 2 7.85 -15.56 -4.55
N ASP A 3 9.00 -15.72 -5.20
CA ASP A 3 10.29 -15.19 -4.73
C ASP A 3 10.47 -13.70 -5.11
N ALA A 4 11.55 -13.07 -4.64
CA ALA A 4 11.83 -11.65 -4.87
C ALA A 4 11.84 -11.26 -6.36
N ASP A 5 12.17 -12.20 -7.26
CA ASP A 5 12.19 -12.04 -8.71
C ASP A 5 10.82 -11.64 -9.30
N ALA A 6 9.73 -11.98 -8.61
CA ALA A 6 8.38 -11.56 -9.00
C ALA A 6 8.21 -10.02 -9.01
N PHE A 7 9.11 -9.29 -8.34
CA PHE A 7 9.06 -7.85 -8.15
C PHE A 7 10.01 -7.06 -9.08
N ASP A 8 10.65 -7.70 -10.04
CA ASP A 8 11.64 -7.05 -10.91
C ASP A 8 11.02 -5.90 -11.73
N ASP A 9 9.82 -6.14 -12.28
CA ASP A 9 9.05 -5.19 -13.10
C ASP A 9 8.08 -4.31 -12.28
N VAL A 10 8.14 -4.36 -10.95
CA VAL A 10 7.23 -3.59 -10.08
C VAL A 10 7.62 -2.12 -10.02
N ALA A 11 6.63 -1.25 -10.13
CA ALA A 11 6.78 0.18 -9.88
C ALA A 11 6.79 0.46 -8.37
N PHE A 12 7.89 1.04 -7.88
CA PHE A 12 8.01 1.52 -6.50
C PHE A 12 7.70 3.01 -6.46
N LEU A 13 6.64 3.38 -5.74
CA LEU A 13 6.08 4.73 -5.72
C LEU A 13 6.29 5.42 -4.37
N GLY A 14 6.14 6.75 -4.35
CA GLY A 14 6.28 7.57 -3.17
C GLY A 14 7.66 7.43 -2.55
N THR A 15 7.72 7.24 -1.23
CA THR A 15 8.99 7.11 -0.50
C THR A 15 9.77 5.83 -0.84
N ALA A 16 9.13 4.83 -1.46
CA ALA A 16 9.83 3.62 -1.89
C ALA A 16 10.66 3.82 -3.16
N ARG A 17 10.41 4.89 -3.93
CA ARG A 17 11.06 5.16 -5.23
C ARG A 17 12.60 5.15 -5.16
N THR A 18 13.16 5.63 -4.05
CA THR A 18 14.61 5.71 -3.81
C THR A 18 15.13 4.63 -2.87
N SER A 19 14.26 3.77 -2.36
CA SER A 19 14.62 2.73 -1.40
C SER A 19 15.35 1.57 -2.08
N LYS A 20 16.30 0.96 -1.38
CA LYS A 20 16.91 -0.29 -1.82
C LYS A 20 15.84 -1.38 -1.88
N ARG A 21 15.77 -2.10 -3.00
CA ARG A 21 14.96 -3.32 -3.15
C ARG A 21 15.57 -4.41 -2.27
N ASP A 22 15.02 -4.58 -1.08
CA ASP A 22 15.44 -5.62 -0.14
C ASP A 22 14.76 -6.95 -0.49
N PRO A 23 15.51 -7.97 -0.97
CA PRO A 23 14.92 -9.24 -1.40
C PRO A 23 14.19 -9.97 -0.28
N TYR A 24 14.66 -9.85 0.97
CA TYR A 24 14.00 -10.47 2.12
C TYR A 24 12.66 -9.81 2.40
N ARG A 25 12.58 -8.47 2.33
CA ARG A 25 11.30 -7.77 2.50
C ARG A 25 10.32 -8.12 1.37
N LEU A 26 10.81 -8.22 0.14
CA LEU A 26 9.97 -8.54 -1.02
C LEU A 26 9.43 -9.97 -0.96
N SER A 27 10.22 -10.95 -0.49
CA SER A 27 9.71 -12.32 -0.30
C SER A 27 8.61 -12.40 0.76
N LEU A 28 8.66 -11.57 1.81
CA LEU A 28 7.58 -11.46 2.79
C LEU A 28 6.28 -10.90 2.18
N PHE A 29 6.37 -10.00 1.21
CA PHE A 29 5.19 -9.56 0.45
C PHE A 29 4.71 -10.65 -0.51
N GLY A 30 5.64 -11.33 -1.19
CA GLY A 30 5.38 -12.43 -2.13
C GLY A 30 4.69 -13.63 -1.48
N ALA A 31 4.84 -13.82 -0.17
CA ALA A 31 4.13 -14.84 0.60
C ALA A 31 2.60 -14.67 0.58
N HIS A 32 2.09 -13.49 0.21
CA HIS A 32 0.66 -13.21 0.10
C HIS A 32 0.10 -13.33 -1.33
N LEU A 33 0.93 -13.64 -2.32
CA LEU A 33 0.52 -13.75 -3.72
C LEU A 33 0.07 -15.17 -4.06
N GLU A 34 -0.99 -15.29 -4.87
CA GLU A 34 -1.35 -16.57 -5.47
C GLU A 34 -0.32 -16.98 -6.54
N SER A 35 -0.29 -18.28 -6.91
CA SER A 35 0.75 -18.87 -7.77
C SER A 35 0.96 -18.23 -9.15
N ASP A 36 0.03 -17.40 -9.64
CA ASP A 36 0.15 -16.67 -10.92
C ASP A 36 -0.24 -15.18 -10.78
N GLU A 37 -0.28 -14.68 -9.55
CA GLU A 37 -0.58 -13.28 -9.29
C GLU A 37 0.69 -12.45 -9.44
N ARG A 38 0.62 -11.39 -10.25
CA ARG A 38 1.77 -10.55 -10.58
C ARG A 38 1.68 -9.24 -9.83
N PRO A 39 2.69 -8.87 -9.01
CA PRO A 39 2.72 -7.55 -8.41
C PRO A 39 3.00 -6.49 -9.49
N LEU A 40 2.38 -5.32 -9.36
CA LEU A 40 2.50 -4.21 -10.32
C LEU A 40 3.03 -2.95 -9.65
N VAL A 41 2.55 -2.64 -8.43
CA VAL A 41 2.92 -1.44 -7.69
C VAL A 41 3.17 -1.76 -6.22
N ILE A 42 4.22 -1.17 -5.66
CA ILE A 42 4.45 -1.04 -4.21
C ILE A 42 4.40 0.44 -3.83
N LEU A 43 3.52 0.77 -2.90
CA LEU A 43 3.42 2.10 -2.31
C LEU A 43 3.44 1.99 -0.78
N PRO A 44 4.44 2.57 -0.09
CA PRO A 44 4.38 2.71 1.36
C PRO A 44 3.16 3.54 1.78
N VAL A 45 2.43 3.05 2.77
CA VAL A 45 1.27 3.74 3.35
C VAL A 45 1.44 3.88 4.87
N GLN A 46 0.60 4.67 5.52
CA GLN A 46 0.75 5.01 6.92
C GLN A 46 0.69 3.74 7.76
N GLY A 47 1.84 3.25 8.24
CA GLY A 47 2.02 2.05 9.06
C GLY A 47 1.94 0.73 8.29
N GLY A 48 2.12 0.73 6.97
CA GLY A 48 2.02 -0.48 6.14
C GLY A 48 2.53 -0.27 4.72
N THR A 49 2.14 -1.19 3.83
CA THR A 49 2.44 -1.16 2.40
C THR A 49 1.16 -1.48 1.63
N LEU A 50 0.84 -0.65 0.63
CA LEU A 50 -0.13 -0.98 -0.39
C LEU A 50 0.60 -1.72 -1.52
N LEU A 51 0.19 -2.97 -1.76
CA LEU A 51 0.64 -3.79 -2.88
C LEU A 51 -0.51 -3.92 -3.87
N VAL A 52 -0.32 -3.42 -5.10
CA VAL A 52 -1.28 -3.62 -6.19
C VAL A 52 -0.77 -4.72 -7.09
N THR A 53 -1.63 -5.69 -7.36
CA THR A 53 -1.35 -6.81 -8.26
C THR A 53 -2.21 -6.71 -9.51
N ASP A 54 -2.04 -7.63 -10.44
CA ASP A 54 -2.94 -7.75 -11.59
C ASP A 54 -4.36 -8.19 -11.22
N ARG A 55 -4.61 -8.61 -9.97
CA ARG A 55 -5.90 -9.13 -9.50
C ARG A 55 -6.53 -8.34 -8.37
N ARG A 56 -5.74 -7.79 -7.44
CA ARG A 56 -6.24 -7.18 -6.21
C ARG A 56 -5.32 -6.10 -5.67
N LEU A 57 -5.87 -5.25 -4.81
CA LEU A 57 -5.11 -4.37 -3.94
C LEU A 57 -5.03 -5.01 -2.55
N LEU A 58 -3.83 -5.06 -2.00
CA LEU A 58 -3.53 -5.60 -0.68
C LEU A 58 -2.95 -4.49 0.20
N GLU A 59 -3.63 -4.17 1.30
CA GLU A 59 -3.03 -3.35 2.37
C GLU A 59 -2.36 -4.28 3.37
N LEU A 60 -1.02 -4.27 3.38
CA LEU A 60 -0.18 -5.09 4.22
C LEU A 60 0.28 -4.31 5.45
N ARG A 61 0.24 -4.95 6.62
CA ARG A 61 0.73 -4.39 7.88
C ARG A 61 1.77 -5.28 8.51
N ALA A 62 2.77 -4.66 9.15
CA ALA A 62 3.73 -5.41 9.95
C ALA A 62 2.99 -6.12 11.08
N HIS A 63 3.11 -7.45 11.12
CA HIS A 63 2.60 -8.25 12.21
C HIS A 63 3.63 -8.28 13.33
N LEU A 64 3.26 -7.68 14.47
CA LEU A 64 4.11 -7.58 15.65
C LEU A 64 3.45 -8.35 16.80
N GLU A 65 4.05 -9.45 17.23
CA GLU A 65 3.60 -10.19 18.40
C GLU A 65 4.29 -9.67 19.66
N VAL A 66 3.51 -9.48 20.73
CA VAL A 66 4.05 -9.03 22.01
C VAL A 66 4.40 -10.25 22.85
N HIS A 67 5.67 -10.41 23.19
CA HIS A 67 6.14 -11.48 24.06
C HIS A 67 6.62 -10.94 25.43
N GLY A 68 6.16 -11.60 26.49
CA GLY A 68 6.67 -11.45 27.87
C GLY A 68 6.20 -10.19 28.63
N ALA A 69 6.64 -10.10 29.89
CA ALA A 69 6.27 -9.03 30.83
C ALA A 69 6.82 -7.63 30.49
N TRP A 70 7.65 -7.53 29.44
CA TRP A 70 8.38 -6.32 29.06
C TRP A 70 7.89 -5.67 27.75
N ASN A 71 6.78 -6.15 27.17
CA ASN A 71 6.19 -5.62 25.94
C ASN A 71 7.15 -5.59 24.73
N VAL A 72 8.06 -6.56 24.61
CA VAL A 72 8.93 -6.67 23.42
C VAL A 72 8.07 -7.12 22.25
N LYS A 73 8.14 -6.38 21.14
CA LYS A 73 7.44 -6.68 19.90
C LYS A 73 8.36 -7.43 18.94
N GLU A 74 8.05 -8.68 18.65
CA GLU A 74 8.74 -9.49 17.66
C GLU A 74 8.05 -9.36 16.30
N PHE A 75 8.82 -9.13 15.24
CA PHE A 75 8.31 -9.03 13.89
C PHE A 75 8.13 -10.43 13.29
N GLN A 76 6.89 -10.79 13.00
CA GLN A 76 6.52 -12.10 12.45
C GLN A 76 6.28 -12.08 10.94
N GLY A 77 6.48 -10.93 10.28
CA GLY A 77 6.20 -10.74 8.85
C GLY A 77 5.10 -9.71 8.60
N TYR A 78 4.42 -9.84 7.47
CA TYR A 78 3.27 -8.99 7.13
C TYR A 78 1.96 -9.78 7.22
N MET A 79 0.88 -9.06 7.48
CA MET A 79 -0.48 -9.57 7.41
C MET A 79 -1.31 -8.71 6.48
N ILE A 80 -2.30 -9.31 5.81
CA ILE A 80 -3.27 -8.59 4.99
C ILE A 80 -4.28 -7.94 5.93
N GLN A 81 -4.25 -6.61 6.03
CA GLN A 81 -5.28 -5.85 6.72
C GLN A 81 -6.55 -5.71 5.86
N ARG A 82 -6.37 -5.50 4.55
CA ARG A 82 -7.46 -5.34 3.60
C ARG A 82 -7.07 -5.93 2.26
N SER A 83 -8.04 -6.56 1.60
CA SER A 83 -7.94 -7.05 0.22
C SER A 83 -9.14 -6.55 -0.56
N LEU A 84 -8.89 -5.94 -1.72
CA LEU A 84 -9.92 -5.43 -2.63
C LEU A 84 -9.70 -6.04 -4.02
N ASP A 85 -10.73 -6.64 -4.59
CA ASP A 85 -10.67 -7.09 -5.98
C ASP A 85 -10.46 -5.88 -6.90
N LEU A 86 -9.42 -5.94 -7.74
CA LEU A 86 -9.07 -4.85 -8.64
C LEU A 86 -10.19 -4.60 -9.66
N GLY A 87 -10.90 -5.66 -10.08
CA GLY A 87 -12.03 -5.55 -11.00
C GLY A 87 -13.23 -4.78 -10.43
N SER A 88 -13.30 -4.65 -9.10
CA SER A 88 -14.38 -3.93 -8.41
C SER A 88 -14.17 -2.42 -8.31
N VAL A 89 -12.92 -1.94 -8.48
CA VAL A 89 -12.55 -0.52 -8.34
C VAL A 89 -12.97 0.26 -9.58
N ARG A 90 -13.77 1.30 -9.41
CA ARG A 90 -14.34 2.18 -10.45
C ARG A 90 -13.66 3.54 -10.53
N GLY A 91 -12.97 3.95 -9.47
CA GLY A 91 -12.26 5.22 -9.42
C GLY A 91 -11.24 5.21 -8.31
N ILE A 92 -10.24 6.06 -8.45
CA ILE A 92 -9.27 6.35 -7.39
C ILE A 92 -8.93 7.84 -7.45
N ASP A 93 -9.05 8.51 -6.32
CA ASP A 93 -8.72 9.92 -6.15
C ASP A 93 -7.60 10.08 -5.12
N HIS A 94 -6.75 11.10 -5.34
CA HIS A 94 -5.73 11.52 -4.39
C HIS A 94 -6.17 12.79 -3.69
N VAL A 95 -6.26 12.72 -2.35
CA VAL A 95 -6.77 13.81 -1.53
C VAL A 95 -5.75 14.16 -0.45
N VAL A 96 -5.26 15.39 -0.51
CA VAL A 96 -4.41 15.98 0.53
C VAL A 96 -5.24 16.97 1.34
N ARG A 97 -5.36 16.75 2.64
CA ARG A 97 -6.18 17.60 3.51
C ARG A 97 -5.50 17.96 4.83
N PRO A 98 -5.74 19.17 5.36
CA PRO A 98 -5.31 19.52 6.71
C PRO A 98 -5.95 18.61 7.77
N ALA A 99 -5.21 18.32 8.83
CA ALA A 99 -5.67 17.58 10.00
C ALA A 99 -5.01 18.10 11.28
N VAL A 100 -5.53 17.67 12.42
CA VAL A 100 -4.98 17.97 13.75
C VAL A 100 -4.79 16.64 14.50
N ASP A 101 -3.63 16.43 15.09
CA ASP A 101 -3.38 15.23 15.89
C ASP A 101 -3.97 15.34 17.31
N GLY A 102 -3.92 14.24 18.08
CA GLY A 102 -4.47 14.20 19.44
C GLY A 102 -3.78 15.15 20.44
N ALA A 103 -2.63 15.74 20.08
CA ALA A 103 -1.92 16.74 20.86
C ALA A 103 -2.14 18.17 20.34
N GLY A 104 -3.02 18.36 19.36
CA GLY A 104 -3.35 19.68 18.81
C GLY A 104 -2.38 20.19 17.74
N ASN A 105 -1.40 19.39 17.28
CA ASN A 105 -0.48 19.83 16.24
C ASN A 105 -1.13 19.73 14.86
N ARG A 106 -0.84 20.71 14.01
CA ARG A 106 -1.24 20.69 12.59
C ARG A 106 -0.50 19.58 11.86
N ARG A 107 -1.25 18.84 11.05
CA ARG A 107 -0.78 17.76 10.17
C ARG A 107 -1.43 17.89 8.80
N ILE A 108 -0.86 17.17 7.85
CA ILE A 108 -1.47 16.87 6.57
C ILE A 108 -1.78 15.38 6.54
N GLU A 109 -2.99 15.05 6.09
CA GLU A 109 -3.36 13.70 5.70
C GLU A 109 -3.29 13.58 4.18
N ASP A 110 -2.51 12.62 3.73
CA ASP A 110 -2.32 12.23 2.34
C ASP A 110 -3.07 10.90 2.12
N ARG A 111 -4.14 10.90 1.32
CA ARG A 111 -5.10 9.80 1.22
C ARG A 111 -5.39 9.40 -0.21
N LEU A 112 -5.63 8.11 -0.41
CA LEU A 112 -6.23 7.55 -1.60
C LEU A 112 -7.67 7.17 -1.31
N LEU A 113 -8.60 7.68 -2.10
CA LEU A 113 -10.02 7.35 -2.02
C LEU A 113 -10.37 6.46 -3.21
N LEU A 114 -10.62 5.18 -2.93
CA LEU A 114 -11.05 4.20 -3.92
C LEU A 114 -12.57 4.16 -3.93
N THR A 115 -13.15 4.26 -5.12
CA THR A 115 -14.59 4.04 -5.33
C THR A 115 -14.78 2.66 -5.93
N THR A 116 -15.67 1.85 -5.37
CA THR A 116 -16.11 0.56 -5.93
C THR A 116 -17.58 0.64 -6.33
N ALA A 117 -18.13 -0.43 -6.92
CA ALA A 117 -19.54 -0.46 -7.30
C ALA A 117 -20.50 -0.34 -6.09
N ASN A 118 -20.07 -0.76 -4.90
CA ASN A 118 -20.95 -0.89 -3.73
C ASN A 118 -20.54 0.02 -2.57
N ASP A 119 -19.28 0.46 -2.52
CA ASP A 119 -18.73 1.22 -1.39
C ASP A 119 -17.50 2.04 -1.79
N SER A 120 -17.01 2.86 -0.86
CA SER A 120 -15.73 3.55 -0.95
C SER A 120 -14.73 2.99 0.07
N ALA A 121 -13.45 2.94 -0.31
CA ALA A 121 -12.37 2.56 0.57
C ALA A 121 -11.34 3.68 0.67
N ASP A 122 -10.98 4.04 1.89
CA ASP A 122 -9.97 5.06 2.17
C ASP A 122 -8.67 4.38 2.61
N ILE A 123 -7.56 4.78 1.99
CA ILE A 123 -6.20 4.35 2.34
C ILE A 123 -5.37 5.59 2.68
N LEU A 124 -4.90 5.64 3.93
CA LEU A 124 -4.03 6.72 4.40
C LEU A 124 -2.58 6.45 3.98
N VAL A 125 -2.07 7.22 3.02
CA VAL A 125 -0.68 7.11 2.54
C VAL A 125 0.28 7.66 3.59
N SER A 126 0.01 8.85 4.12
CA SER A 126 0.78 9.38 5.24
C SER A 126 -0.03 10.36 6.08
N ARG A 127 0.42 10.52 7.33
CA ARG A 127 -0.01 11.62 8.20
C ARG A 127 1.23 12.28 8.79
N GLY A 128 1.53 13.48 8.33
CA GLY A 128 2.82 14.12 8.60
C GLY A 128 2.80 15.64 8.48
N PRO A 129 3.97 16.30 8.48
CA PRO A 129 4.07 17.72 8.16
C PRO A 129 3.68 18.01 6.70
N ASP A 130 3.97 17.08 5.79
CA ASP A 130 3.77 17.21 4.34
C ASP A 130 3.18 15.92 3.74
N ALA A 131 2.57 16.03 2.55
CA ALA A 131 2.17 14.88 1.76
C ALA A 131 3.40 14.16 1.17
N THR A 132 3.27 12.85 0.96
CA THR A 132 4.39 11.98 0.58
C THR A 132 4.20 11.28 -0.77
N LEU A 133 3.01 11.35 -1.35
CA LEU A 133 2.70 10.86 -2.68
C LEU A 133 2.74 12.01 -3.69
N PRO A 134 3.75 12.06 -4.59
CA PRO A 134 3.78 13.01 -5.70
C PRO A 134 2.69 12.71 -6.73
N ASP A 135 2.17 13.74 -7.41
CA ASP A 135 1.14 13.61 -8.45
C ASP A 135 1.56 12.62 -9.56
N ALA A 136 2.83 12.66 -10.00
CA ALA A 136 3.33 11.74 -11.01
C ALA A 136 3.33 10.26 -10.56
N ASP A 137 3.50 9.99 -9.26
CA ASP A 137 3.34 8.64 -8.72
C ASP A 137 1.87 8.25 -8.64
N PHE A 138 1.00 9.19 -8.27
CA PHE A 138 -0.44 8.97 -8.27
C PHE A 138 -0.96 8.67 -9.68
N ASP A 139 -0.50 9.36 -10.72
CA ASP A 139 -0.89 9.09 -12.10
C ASP A 139 -0.54 7.65 -12.51
N VAL A 140 0.67 7.17 -12.19
CA VAL A 140 1.08 5.78 -12.44
C VAL A 140 0.17 4.79 -11.68
N LEU A 141 -0.10 5.06 -10.41
CA LEU A 141 -0.99 4.22 -9.61
C LEU A 141 -2.40 4.17 -10.18
N ARG A 142 -2.97 5.32 -10.55
CA ARG A 142 -4.31 5.43 -11.12
C ARG A 142 -4.40 4.65 -12.41
N ASP A 143 -3.43 4.80 -13.30
CA ASP A 143 -3.42 4.13 -14.58
C ASP A 143 -3.35 2.61 -14.40
N VAL A 144 -2.49 2.11 -13.50
CA VAL A 144 -2.43 0.68 -13.16
C VAL A 144 -3.75 0.18 -12.58
N VAL A 145 -4.35 0.93 -11.65
CA VAL A 145 -5.59 0.52 -10.97
C VAL A 145 -6.77 0.48 -11.93
N LEU A 146 -6.86 1.44 -12.85
CA LEU A 146 -7.99 1.58 -13.78
C LEU A 146 -7.76 0.90 -15.14
N ALA A 147 -6.55 0.45 -15.47
CA ALA A 147 -6.23 -0.18 -16.76
C ALA A 147 -7.12 -1.38 -17.10
N ARG A 148 -7.61 -2.15 -16.11
CA ARG A 148 -8.52 -3.28 -16.35
C ARG A 148 -9.93 -2.86 -16.77
N GLN A 149 -10.31 -1.60 -16.64
CA GLN A 149 -11.63 -1.10 -17.06
C GLN A 149 -11.70 -0.75 -18.55
N ALA A 150 -10.55 -0.61 -19.21
CA ALA A 150 -10.47 -0.21 -20.61
C ALA A 150 -10.57 -1.39 -21.61
N LYS A 151 -10.85 -2.61 -21.13
CA LYS A 151 -11.03 -3.83 -21.94
C LYS A 151 -12.40 -4.42 -21.69
#